data_AF-A0A9D6II49-F1
#
_entry.id   AF-A0A9D6II49-F1
#
_cell.length_a   1.000
_cell.length_b   1.000
_cell.length_c   1.000
_cell.angle_alpha   90.00
_cell.angle_beta   90.00
_cell.angle_gamma   90.00
#
_symmetry.space_group_name_H-M   'P 1'
#
loop_
_entity.id
_entity.type
_entity.pdbx_description
1 polymer ?
#
loop_
_entity_poly.entity_id
_entity_poly.type
_entity_poly.pdbx_seq_one_letter_code
_entity_poly.pdbx_strand_id
1 'polypeptide(L)'
;MGKKIIEKAVGTQVLSEARLFQGLDEASLTGPHFRYEEEALYPALVAIFEKKYIEKLLADHDRVIGSAGRLVRLAGKDAWNEGEVDEAVELVRDMLPHVSDCDGLSIMVERLPEEK
;
A
#
# COMPACT_ATOMS: atom_id res chain seq x y z
N MET A 1 -27.66 -3.42 16.11
CA MET A 1 -26.69 -4.23 16.88
C MET A 1 -25.55 -4.81 16.03
N GLY A 2 -25.74 -5.05 14.70
CA GLY A 2 -24.71 -5.66 13.85
C GLY A 2 -23.49 -4.80 13.48
N LYS A 3 -23.63 -3.49 13.30
CA LYS A 3 -22.51 -2.60 12.87
C LYS A 3 -21.33 -2.58 13.86
N LYS A 4 -21.62 -2.41 15.15
CA LYS A 4 -20.63 -2.42 16.24
C LYS A 4 -19.86 -3.74 16.38
N ILE A 5 -20.48 -4.86 16.02
CA ILE A 5 -19.83 -6.19 16.09
C ILE A 5 -18.86 -6.36 14.92
N ILE A 6 -19.24 -5.88 13.73
CA ILE A 6 -18.41 -5.93 12.53
C ILE A 6 -17.20 -4.98 12.66
N GLU A 7 -17.40 -3.74 13.13
CA GLU A 7 -16.32 -2.79 13.39
C GLU A 7 -15.31 -3.33 14.41
N LYS A 8 -15.79 -3.98 15.49
CA LYS A 8 -14.92 -4.62 16.49
C LYS A 8 -14.15 -5.82 15.93
N ALA A 9 -14.76 -6.63 15.06
CA ALA A 9 -14.11 -7.76 14.40
C ALA A 9 -13.04 -7.29 13.40
N VAL A 10 -13.35 -6.29 12.57
CA VAL A 10 -12.40 -5.66 11.64
C VAL A 10 -11.24 -5.02 12.41
N GLY A 11 -11.52 -4.27 13.48
CA GLY A 11 -10.47 -3.70 14.33
C GLY A 11 -9.58 -4.76 14.97
N THR A 12 -10.14 -5.90 15.39
CA THR A 12 -9.36 -7.02 15.95
C THR A 12 -8.49 -7.70 14.88
N GLN A 13 -8.99 -7.86 13.66
CA GLN A 13 -8.22 -8.42 12.54
C GLN A 13 -7.10 -7.48 12.10
N VAL A 14 -7.41 -6.18 11.93
CA VAL A 14 -6.41 -5.15 11.61
C VAL A 14 -5.34 -5.05 12.70
N LEU A 15 -5.70 -5.20 13.97
CA LEU A 15 -4.73 -5.30 15.07
C LEU A 15 -3.83 -6.54 14.96
N SER A 16 -4.38 -7.68 14.54
CA SER A 16 -3.59 -8.91 14.34
C SER A 16 -2.66 -8.83 13.13
N GLU A 17 -3.11 -8.20 12.05
CA GLU A 17 -2.31 -7.97 10.84
C GLU A 17 -1.26 -6.87 11.06
N ALA A 18 -1.59 -5.82 11.82
CA ALA A 18 -0.64 -4.78 12.23
C ALA A 18 0.54 -5.35 13.05
N ARG A 19 0.31 -6.39 13.86
CA ARG A 19 1.38 -7.11 14.57
C ARG A 19 2.28 -7.93 13.65
N LEU A 20 1.85 -8.29 12.44
CA LEU A 20 2.76 -8.90 11.45
C LEU A 20 3.79 -7.90 10.94
N PHE A 21 3.49 -6.60 11.03
CA PHE A 21 4.39 -5.51 10.66
C PHE A 21 5.27 -5.04 11.84
N GLN A 22 5.13 -5.61 13.04
CA GLN A 22 5.97 -5.24 14.18
C GLN A 22 7.43 -5.60 13.93
N GLY A 23 8.32 -4.61 14.05
CA GLY A 23 9.76 -4.78 13.83
C GLY A 23 10.20 -4.72 12.37
N LEU A 24 9.28 -4.48 11.43
CA LEU A 24 9.59 -4.18 10.04
C LEU A 24 9.50 -2.67 9.82
N ASP A 25 10.39 -2.12 9.00
CA ASP A 25 10.30 -0.73 8.53
C ASP A 25 9.62 -0.66 7.16
N GLU A 26 9.22 0.54 6.76
CA GLU A 26 8.60 0.82 5.45
C GLU A 26 9.45 0.26 4.30
N ALA A 27 10.77 0.44 4.40
CA ALA A 27 11.73 -0.02 3.41
C ALA A 27 11.76 -1.55 3.26
N SER A 28 11.62 -2.29 4.36
CA SER A 28 11.60 -3.75 4.39
C SER A 28 10.29 -4.34 3.87
N LEU A 29 9.18 -3.59 4.00
CA LEU A 29 7.85 -4.06 3.61
C LEU A 29 7.55 -3.88 2.13
N THR A 30 7.90 -2.72 1.58
CA THR A 30 7.46 -2.34 0.22
C THR A 30 8.58 -1.76 -0.64
N GLY A 31 9.75 -1.47 -0.05
CA GLY A 31 10.87 -0.83 -0.73
C GLY A 31 11.32 -1.54 -2.02
N PRO A 32 11.57 -2.87 -2.02
CA PRO A 32 11.94 -3.57 -3.25
C PRO A 32 10.86 -3.53 -4.33
N HIS A 33 9.59 -3.58 -3.94
CA HIS A 33 8.46 -3.53 -4.88
C HIS A 33 8.36 -2.14 -5.54
N PHE A 34 8.32 -1.06 -4.76
CA PHE A 34 8.28 0.30 -5.30
C PHE A 34 9.49 0.62 -6.15
N ARG A 35 10.70 0.21 -5.74
CA ARG A 35 11.90 0.43 -6.56
C ARG A 35 11.84 -0.29 -7.89
N TYR A 36 11.37 -1.54 -7.92
CA TYR A 36 11.18 -2.24 -9.19
C TYR A 36 10.20 -1.48 -10.10
N GLU A 37 9.07 -1.04 -9.55
CA GLU A 37 8.08 -0.33 -10.33
C GLU A 37 8.59 1.02 -10.84
N GLU A 38 9.18 1.83 -9.97
CA GLU A 38 9.65 3.18 -10.28
C GLU A 38 10.90 3.20 -11.16
N GLU A 39 11.86 2.32 -10.90
CA GLU A 39 13.16 2.33 -11.59
C GLU A 39 13.13 1.54 -12.91
N ALA A 40 12.24 0.54 -13.03
CA ALA A 40 12.19 -0.34 -14.21
C ALA A 40 10.85 -0.30 -14.95
N LEU A 41 9.74 -0.58 -14.27
CA LEU A 41 8.44 -0.79 -14.94
C LEU A 41 7.84 0.52 -15.50
N TYR A 42 7.72 1.55 -14.67
CA TYR A 42 7.08 2.81 -15.01
C TYR A 42 7.77 3.52 -16.19
N PRO A 43 9.12 3.57 -16.27
CA PRO A 43 9.81 4.07 -17.45
C PRO A 43 9.40 3.35 -18.74
N ALA A 44 9.27 2.02 -18.70
CA ALA A 44 8.87 1.22 -19.85
C ALA A 44 7.40 1.46 -20.25
N LEU A 45 6.55 1.80 -19.30
CA LEU A 45 5.12 2.04 -19.51
C LEU A 45 4.77 3.46 -19.98
N VAL A 46 5.72 4.42 -19.96
CA VAL A 46 5.50 5.81 -20.40
C VAL A 46 4.95 5.86 -21.84
N ALA A 47 5.42 4.99 -22.73
CA ALA A 47 4.98 4.97 -24.12
C ALA A 47 3.53 4.52 -24.30
N ILE A 48 2.96 3.84 -23.31
CA ILE A 48 1.59 3.28 -23.34
C ILE A 48 0.62 4.22 -22.62
N PHE A 49 1.00 4.69 -21.43
CA PHE A 49 0.10 5.43 -20.54
C PHE A 49 0.36 6.95 -20.49
N GLU A 50 1.40 7.40 -21.18
CA GLU A 50 1.90 8.77 -21.14
C GLU A 50 2.46 9.18 -19.76
N LYS A 51 3.31 10.22 -19.79
CA LYS A 51 4.03 10.69 -18.60
C LYS A 51 3.10 11.10 -17.45
N LYS A 52 1.96 11.72 -17.76
CA LYS A 52 1.02 12.23 -16.76
C LYS A 52 0.42 11.11 -15.90
N TYR A 53 0.16 9.95 -16.48
CA TYR A 53 -0.36 8.82 -15.73
C TYR A 53 0.73 8.22 -14.82
N ILE A 54 1.96 8.13 -15.31
CA ILE A 54 3.10 7.70 -14.49
C ILE A 54 3.33 8.64 -13.31
N GLU A 55 3.23 9.96 -13.50
CA GLU A 55 3.31 10.94 -12.40
C GLU A 55 2.21 10.74 -11.35
N LYS A 56 0.99 10.30 -11.74
CA LYS A 56 -0.07 9.91 -10.80
C LYS A 56 0.32 8.67 -10.00
N LEU A 57 0.90 7.65 -10.63
CA LEU A 57 1.34 6.42 -9.96
C LEU A 57 2.46 6.69 -8.94
N LEU A 58 3.44 7.52 -9.30
CA LEU A 58 4.49 7.95 -8.37
C LEU A 58 3.90 8.69 -7.15
N ALA A 59 2.92 9.56 -7.38
CA ALA A 59 2.22 10.24 -6.28
C ALA A 59 1.36 9.28 -5.43
N ASP A 60 0.87 8.16 -6.00
CA ASP A 60 0.21 7.11 -5.23
C ASP A 60 1.22 6.37 -4.33
N HIS A 61 2.43 6.07 -4.81
CA HIS A 61 3.49 5.49 -3.98
C HIS A 61 3.82 6.35 -2.78
N ASP A 62 4.04 7.66 -2.97
CA ASP A 62 4.31 8.59 -1.87
C ASP A 62 3.22 8.54 -0.79
N ARG A 63 1.95 8.45 -1.22
CA ARG A 63 0.81 8.33 -0.29
C ARG A 63 0.86 7.00 0.47
N VAL A 64 1.05 5.89 -0.23
CA VAL A 64 1.08 4.55 0.36
C VAL A 64 2.25 4.41 1.33
N ILE A 65 3.45 4.88 0.98
CA ILE A 65 4.63 4.91 1.86
C ILE A 65 4.30 5.69 3.13
N GLY A 66 3.71 6.89 2.99
CA GLY A 66 3.31 7.70 4.13
C GLY A 66 2.28 7.01 5.04
N SER A 67 1.30 6.32 4.46
CA SER A 67 0.26 5.57 5.18
C SER A 67 0.83 4.32 5.87
N ALA A 68 1.67 3.54 5.19
CA ALA A 68 2.39 2.40 5.74
C ALA A 68 3.28 2.83 6.92
N GLY A 69 3.96 3.97 6.79
CA GLY A 69 4.78 4.52 7.86
C GLY A 69 4.03 4.90 9.12
N ARG A 70 2.85 5.52 8.96
CA ARG A 70 1.97 5.77 10.09
C ARG A 70 1.50 4.46 10.73
N LEU A 71 1.17 3.45 9.92
CA LEU A 71 0.74 2.15 10.41
C LEU A 71 1.86 1.42 11.19
N VAL A 72 3.10 1.45 10.72
CA VAL A 72 4.26 0.90 11.44
C VAL A 72 4.47 1.61 12.78
N ARG A 73 4.33 2.95 12.81
CA ARG A 73 4.40 3.72 14.07
C ARG A 73 3.29 3.35 15.06
N LEU A 74 2.07 3.11 14.58
CA LEU A 74 0.97 2.61 15.41
C LEU A 74 1.29 1.19 15.92
N ALA A 75 1.76 0.29 15.04
CA ALA A 75 2.14 -1.09 15.39
C ALA A 75 3.26 -1.17 16.45
N GLY A 76 4.14 -0.16 16.51
CA GLY A 76 5.17 -0.05 17.54
C GLY A 76 4.66 0.31 18.95
N LYS A 77 3.38 0.65 19.12
CA LYS A 77 2.79 0.96 20.44
C LYS A 77 2.40 -0.29 21.21
N ASP A 78 2.60 -0.29 22.52
CA ASP A 78 2.25 -1.41 23.41
C ASP A 78 0.73 -1.64 23.51
N ALA A 79 -0.05 -0.56 23.43
CA ALA A 79 -1.51 -0.58 23.48
C ALA A 79 -2.09 0.51 22.57
N TRP A 80 -3.27 0.23 22.02
CA TRP A 80 -3.99 1.15 21.13
C TRP A 80 -5.31 1.58 21.78
N ASN A 81 -5.70 2.83 21.56
CA ASN A 81 -7.03 3.33 21.86
C ASN A 81 -7.98 3.20 20.64
N GLU A 82 -9.28 3.44 20.84
CA GLU A 82 -10.29 3.29 19.78
C GLU A 82 -10.00 4.18 18.55
N GLY A 83 -9.55 5.42 18.76
CA GLY A 83 -9.21 6.33 17.66
C GLY A 83 -7.98 5.89 16.87
N GLU A 84 -7.02 5.23 17.51
CA GLU A 84 -5.84 4.65 16.84
C GLU A 84 -6.20 3.40 16.03
N VAL A 85 -7.18 2.62 16.50
CA VAL A 85 -7.73 1.51 15.71
C VAL A 85 -8.45 2.05 14.47
N ASP A 86 -9.27 3.09 14.63
CA ASP A 86 -9.96 3.73 13.51
C ASP A 86 -8.96 4.32 12.51
N GLU A 87 -7.92 4.99 12.99
CA GLU A 87 -6.83 5.49 12.12
C GLU A 87 -6.20 4.34 11.34
N ALA A 88 -5.81 3.25 12.00
CA ALA A 88 -5.19 2.11 11.33
C ALA A 88 -6.09 1.50 10.24
N VAL A 89 -7.39 1.38 10.49
CA VAL A 89 -8.36 0.90 9.50
C VAL A 89 -8.41 1.82 8.28
N GLU A 90 -8.45 3.14 8.50
CA GLU A 90 -8.46 4.12 7.41
C GLU A 90 -7.14 4.12 6.62
N LEU A 91 -5.99 3.95 7.30
CA LEU A 91 -4.70 3.81 6.64
C LEU A 91 -4.65 2.58 5.73
N VAL A 92 -5.16 1.44 6.20
CA VAL A 92 -5.24 0.22 5.38
C VAL A 92 -6.15 0.46 4.17
N ARG A 93 -7.33 1.06 4.37
CA ARG A 93 -8.28 1.37 3.28
C ARG A 93 -7.70 2.31 2.24
N ASP A 94 -6.92 3.30 2.66
CA ASP A 94 -6.25 4.27 1.78
C ASP A 94 -5.21 3.59 0.88
N MET A 95 -4.58 2.49 1.33
CA MET A 95 -3.58 1.75 0.55
C MET A 95 -4.18 0.76 -0.46
N LEU A 96 -5.39 0.22 -0.22
CA LEU A 96 -6.01 -0.81 -1.07
C LEU A 96 -6.21 -0.42 -2.55
N PRO A 97 -6.59 0.83 -2.90
CA PRO A 97 -6.72 1.23 -4.30
C PRO A 97 -5.42 1.08 -5.08
N HIS A 98 -4.28 1.40 -4.47
CA HIS A 98 -2.98 1.29 -5.14
C HIS A 98 -2.64 -0.18 -5.48
N VAL A 99 -2.85 -1.11 -4.55
CA VAL A 99 -2.65 -2.56 -4.80
C VAL A 99 -3.50 -3.03 -5.98
N SER A 100 -4.75 -2.57 -6.05
CA SER A 100 -5.68 -2.95 -7.12
C SER A 100 -5.28 -2.36 -8.47
N ASP A 101 -4.78 -1.11 -8.48
CA ASP A 101 -4.30 -0.45 -9.70
C ASP A 101 -3.01 -1.13 -10.23
N CYS A 102 -2.08 -1.51 -9.35
CA CYS A 102 -0.82 -2.16 -9.74
C CYS A 102 -1.01 -3.59 -10.28
N ASP A 103 -1.95 -4.36 -9.73
CA ASP A 103 -2.30 -5.67 -10.32
C ASP A 103 -2.76 -5.52 -11.79
N GLY A 104 -3.45 -4.43 -12.13
CA GLY A 104 -3.84 -4.12 -13.51
C GLY A 104 -2.66 -3.79 -14.42
N LEU A 105 -1.57 -3.21 -13.89
CA LEU A 105 -0.35 -2.91 -14.64
C LEU A 105 0.45 -4.16 -15.01
N SER A 106 0.37 -5.21 -14.20
CA SER A 106 1.07 -6.48 -14.45
C SER A 106 0.68 -7.11 -15.79
N ILE A 107 -0.60 -6.98 -16.19
CA ILE A 107 -1.11 -7.46 -17.48
C ILE A 107 -0.47 -6.70 -18.66
N MET A 108 -0.09 -5.44 -18.43
CA MET A 108 0.49 -4.59 -19.50
C MET A 108 1.95 -4.92 -19.78
N VAL A 109 2.64 -5.56 -18.83
CA VAL A 109 3.99 -6.11 -19.05
C VAL A 109 3.99 -7.10 -20.21
N GLU A 110 2.92 -7.88 -20.39
CA GLU A 110 2.77 -8.83 -21.50
C GLU A 110 2.70 -8.16 -22.88
N ARG A 111 2.43 -6.84 -22.92
CA ARG A 111 2.38 -6.05 -24.16
C ARG A 111 3.68 -5.32 -24.45
N LEU A 112 4.64 -5.34 -23.52
CA LEU A 112 5.96 -4.79 -23.77
C LEU A 112 6.67 -5.66 -24.81
N PRO A 113 7.41 -5.05 -25.75
CA PRO A 113 8.24 -5.83 -26.66
C PRO A 113 9.28 -6.62 -25.86
N GLU A 114 9.54 -7.87 -26.24
CA GLU A 114 10.64 -8.63 -25.67
C GLU A 114 11.95 -7.86 -25.87
N GLU A 115 12.77 -7.75 -24.82
CA GLU A 115 14.12 -7.24 -24.96
C GLU A 115 14.86 -8.09 -26.00
N LYS A 116 15.47 -7.43 -26.98
CA LYS A 116 16.25 -8.06 -28.05
C LYS A 116 17.64 -8.43 -27.60
#